data_AF-A0A4Q6FSZ4-F1
#
_entry.id   AF-A0A4Q6FSZ4-F1
#
_cell.length_a   1.000
_cell.length_b   1.000
_cell.length_c   1.000
_cell.angle_alpha   90.00
_cell.angle_beta   90.00
_cell.angle_gamma   90.00
#
_symmetry.space_group_name_H-M   'P 1'
#
loop_
_entity.id
_entity.type
_entity.pdbx_description
1 polymer ?
#
loop_
_entity_poly.entity_id
_entity_poly.type
_entity_poly.pdbx_seq_one_letter_code
_entity_poly.pdbx_strand_id
1 'polypeptide(L)'
;MELEFEKWHGNKNDFILSWFPHDEVAFESLRRQAPSLCSRDGSGVGADGILVLHTKSSRDLLPFKLSIINSDGSLAETCGNGIRCAALSILKKHREATPKVELPHGVEFALKSTQASVQFIGILEERASGSMPLVAVDMGKAKVNEENPDYREAQEFIKEVAAELKMPDLMREWTLVSLGNRHLVFSLDKVSRELIRKIGPRLQTSKLWDGINVHIIRSKPVTEADTKAAKAALSQSMDELYEAYVWERGAGETQACGSGACAVAVSQWASGLSDRSSWIGVDMPGGRLYIKQASADDSITMAGPAKLSFRGKVQI
;
A
#
# COMPACT_ATOMS: atom_id res chain seq x y z
N MET A 1 -7.92 -29.11 9.04
CA MET A 1 -7.38 -28.14 10.03
C MET A 1 -8.32 -26.95 10.07
N GLU A 2 -8.52 -26.33 11.22
CA GLU A 2 -9.37 -25.13 11.32
C GLU A 2 -8.47 -23.89 11.38
N LEU A 3 -8.71 -22.93 10.49
CA LEU A 3 -8.03 -21.63 10.49
C LEU A 3 -8.94 -20.57 11.13
N GLU A 4 -8.51 -20.02 12.27
CA GLU A 4 -9.13 -18.82 12.83
C GLU A 4 -8.56 -17.59 12.12
N PHE A 5 -9.44 -16.66 11.70
CA PHE A 5 -8.99 -15.49 10.95
C PHE A 5 -9.76 -14.22 11.29
N GLU A 6 -9.11 -13.11 11.00
CA GLU A 6 -9.70 -11.77 10.96
C GLU A 6 -9.74 -11.27 9.52
N LYS A 7 -10.89 -10.79 9.04
CA LYS A 7 -11.02 -10.18 7.73
C LYS A 7 -10.79 -8.68 7.85
N TRP A 8 -9.73 -8.16 7.23
CA TRP A 8 -9.38 -6.75 7.26
C TRP A 8 -9.39 -6.12 5.87
N HIS A 9 -9.49 -4.79 5.79
CA HIS A 9 -9.21 -4.07 4.55
C HIS A 9 -8.52 -2.72 4.81
N GLY A 10 -7.64 -2.32 3.90
CA GLY A 10 -7.07 -0.98 3.80
C GLY A 10 -7.42 -0.39 2.44
N ASN A 11 -8.24 0.68 2.40
CA ASN A 11 -8.71 1.32 1.16
C ASN A 11 -9.25 0.33 0.10
N LYS A 12 -10.19 -0.53 0.53
CA LYS A 12 -10.82 -1.61 -0.26
C LYS A 12 -9.92 -2.78 -0.69
N ASN A 13 -8.62 -2.74 -0.42
CA ASN A 13 -7.76 -3.91 -0.58
C ASN A 13 -7.84 -4.77 0.70
N ASP A 14 -8.40 -5.97 0.60
CA ASP A 14 -8.87 -6.78 1.72
C ASP A 14 -8.15 -8.13 1.88
N PHE A 15 -7.90 -8.49 3.13
CA PHE A 15 -7.03 -9.60 3.51
C PHE A 15 -7.70 -10.54 4.51
N ILE A 16 -7.38 -11.83 4.40
CA ILE A 16 -7.54 -12.78 5.49
C ILE A 16 -6.29 -12.65 6.37
N LEU A 17 -6.43 -12.30 7.63
CA LEU A 17 -5.32 -12.20 8.57
C LEU A 17 -5.40 -13.35 9.58
N SER A 18 -4.30 -14.09 9.74
CA SER A 18 -4.19 -15.16 10.72
C SER A 18 -2.97 -14.95 11.61
N TRP A 19 -3.16 -15.15 12.91
CA TRP A 19 -2.08 -15.36 13.86
C TRP A 19 -1.68 -16.84 13.81
N PHE A 20 -0.43 -17.11 13.49
CA PHE A 20 0.00 -18.43 13.08
C PHE A 20 1.21 -18.87 13.92
N PRO A 21 1.07 -19.85 14.84
CA PRO A 21 2.21 -20.48 15.49
C PRO A 21 3.12 -21.06 14.42
N HIS A 22 4.36 -20.62 14.37
CA HIS A 22 5.25 -20.87 13.24
C HIS A 22 5.51 -22.36 13.03
N ASP A 23 5.04 -22.86 11.88
CA ASP A 23 5.24 -24.21 11.37
C ASP A 23 5.35 -24.09 9.84
N GLU A 24 6.51 -24.47 9.28
CA GLU A 24 6.77 -24.32 7.85
C GLU A 24 5.89 -25.22 6.99
N VAL A 25 5.55 -26.42 7.46
CA VAL A 25 4.70 -27.38 6.73
C VAL A 25 3.28 -26.85 6.65
N ALA A 26 2.74 -26.36 7.77
CA ALA A 26 1.41 -25.78 7.84
C ALA A 26 1.34 -24.46 7.06
N PHE A 27 2.39 -23.63 7.12
CA PHE A 27 2.48 -22.40 6.33
C PHE A 27 2.48 -22.67 4.82
N GLU A 28 3.27 -23.64 4.35
CA GLU A 28 3.30 -24.02 2.94
C GLU A 28 1.98 -24.69 2.50
N SER A 29 1.32 -25.42 3.39
CA SER A 29 -0.06 -25.90 3.17
C SER A 29 -1.03 -24.74 2.98
N LEU A 30 -0.99 -23.72 3.85
CA LEU A 30 -1.83 -22.52 3.74
C LEU A 30 -1.59 -21.78 2.42
N ARG A 31 -0.34 -21.67 1.97
CA ARG A 31 0.00 -21.07 0.67
C ARG A 31 -0.66 -21.78 -0.50
N ARG A 32 -0.59 -23.12 -0.53
CA ARG A 32 -1.26 -23.92 -1.58
C ARG A 32 -2.77 -23.77 -1.57
N GLN A 33 -3.36 -23.44 -0.43
CA GLN A 33 -4.80 -23.24 -0.28
C GLN A 33 -5.28 -21.80 -0.51
N ALA A 34 -4.34 -20.85 -0.63
CA ALA A 34 -4.68 -19.44 -0.83
C ALA A 34 -5.61 -19.19 -2.03
N PRO A 35 -5.46 -19.86 -3.21
CA PRO A 35 -6.41 -19.72 -4.32
C PRO A 35 -7.86 -20.03 -3.94
N SER A 36 -8.08 -21.11 -3.19
CA SER A 36 -9.42 -21.49 -2.76
C SER A 36 -9.96 -20.56 -1.67
N LEU A 37 -9.13 -20.20 -0.69
CA LEU A 37 -9.53 -19.34 0.43
C LEU A 37 -9.84 -17.90 -0.03
N CYS A 38 -9.04 -17.38 -0.95
CA CYS A 38 -9.16 -16.04 -1.50
C CYS A 38 -10.23 -15.94 -2.61
N SER A 39 -10.74 -17.07 -3.12
CA SER A 39 -11.79 -17.06 -4.13
C SER A 39 -13.07 -16.38 -3.62
N ARG A 40 -13.68 -15.56 -4.49
CA ARG A 40 -14.93 -14.82 -4.22
C ARG A 40 -16.15 -15.45 -4.90
N ASP A 41 -15.99 -16.60 -5.56
CA ASP A 41 -17.05 -17.31 -6.29
C ASP A 41 -18.05 -18.07 -5.39
N GLY A 42 -17.88 -17.97 -4.07
CA GLY A 42 -18.68 -18.68 -3.07
C GLY A 42 -17.99 -19.92 -2.48
N SER A 43 -16.82 -20.34 -3.01
CA SER A 43 -16.03 -21.44 -2.46
C SER A 43 -15.08 -21.03 -1.32
N GLY A 44 -14.73 -19.74 -1.25
CA GLY A 44 -13.76 -19.20 -0.30
C GLY A 44 -14.34 -18.15 0.64
N VAL A 45 -13.46 -17.62 1.50
CA VAL A 45 -13.75 -16.43 2.31
C VAL A 45 -13.76 -15.18 1.42
N GLY A 46 -12.97 -15.18 0.34
CA GLY A 46 -12.87 -14.11 -0.63
C GLY A 46 -11.94 -13.00 -0.17
N ALA A 47 -10.78 -12.80 -0.81
CA ALA A 47 -9.77 -11.82 -0.42
C ALA A 47 -8.77 -11.53 -1.55
N ASP A 48 -8.03 -10.44 -1.45
CA ASP A 48 -6.91 -10.16 -2.36
C ASP A 48 -5.63 -10.91 -1.92
N GLY A 49 -5.58 -11.36 -0.66
CA GLY A 49 -4.48 -12.17 -0.13
C GLY A 49 -4.63 -12.56 1.33
N ILE A 50 -3.62 -13.24 1.86
CA ILE A 50 -3.54 -13.70 3.25
C ILE A 50 -2.34 -13.04 3.95
N LEU A 51 -2.59 -12.43 5.10
CA LEU A 51 -1.57 -11.89 6.01
C LEU A 51 -1.33 -12.91 7.12
N VAL A 52 -0.09 -13.37 7.25
CA VAL A 52 0.31 -14.34 8.27
C VAL A 52 1.22 -13.66 9.29
N LEU A 53 0.73 -13.48 10.50
CA LEU A 53 1.49 -13.01 11.65
C LEU A 53 2.10 -14.21 12.36
N HIS A 54 3.37 -14.47 12.11
CA HIS A 54 4.07 -15.63 12.68
C HIS A 54 4.40 -15.37 14.15
N THR A 55 3.95 -16.27 15.01
CA THR A 55 4.25 -16.27 16.44
C THR A 55 5.00 -17.54 16.83
N LYS A 56 5.71 -17.54 17.96
CA LYS A 56 6.29 -18.77 18.53
C LYS A 56 5.23 -19.58 19.27
N SER A 57 4.21 -18.90 19.81
CA SER A 57 3.10 -19.48 20.55
C SER A 57 1.80 -18.73 20.27
N SER A 58 0.66 -19.38 20.51
CA SER A 58 -0.67 -18.73 20.43
C SER A 58 -0.84 -17.59 21.44
N ARG A 59 -0.08 -17.62 22.54
CA ARG A 59 -0.10 -16.60 23.60
C ARG A 59 0.73 -15.36 23.28
N ASP A 60 1.53 -15.38 22.22
CA ASP A 60 2.35 -14.23 21.87
C ASP A 60 1.46 -13.06 21.47
N LEU A 61 1.79 -11.89 22.01
CA LEU A 61 1.16 -10.63 21.65
C LEU A 61 1.90 -9.94 20.49
N LEU A 62 3.16 -10.35 20.24
CA LEU A 62 4.02 -9.82 19.20
C LEU A 62 4.44 -10.90 18.21
N PRO A 63 4.12 -10.77 16.92
CA PRO A 63 4.66 -11.62 15.90
C PRO A 63 6.10 -11.24 15.58
N PHE A 64 6.93 -12.23 15.21
CA PHE A 64 8.32 -11.99 14.82
C PHE A 64 8.50 -11.84 13.30
N LYS A 65 7.47 -12.16 12.51
CA LYS A 65 7.48 -12.12 11.04
C LYS A 65 6.07 -11.86 10.51
N LEU A 66 5.96 -11.03 9.47
CA LEU A 66 4.76 -10.93 8.63
C LEU A 66 5.08 -11.58 7.28
N SER A 67 4.22 -12.48 6.84
CA SER A 67 4.25 -12.97 5.45
C SER A 67 2.96 -12.60 4.75
N ILE A 68 3.08 -12.25 3.47
CA ILE A 68 1.97 -11.84 2.64
C ILE A 68 1.88 -12.86 1.50
N ILE A 69 0.78 -13.60 1.49
CA ILE A 69 0.48 -14.58 0.46
C ILE A 69 -0.53 -13.93 -0.48
N ASN A 70 -0.20 -13.82 -1.77
CA ASN A 70 -1.14 -13.36 -2.79
C ASN A 70 -2.29 -14.36 -2.93
N SER A 71 -3.38 -13.94 -3.57
CA SER A 71 -4.52 -14.81 -3.85
C SER A 71 -4.14 -16.07 -4.65
N ASP A 72 -3.07 -16.05 -5.43
CA ASP A 72 -2.57 -17.21 -6.18
C ASP A 72 -1.62 -18.14 -5.38
N GLY A 73 -1.31 -17.82 -4.13
CA GLY A 73 -0.37 -18.59 -3.28
C GLY A 73 1.10 -18.17 -3.36
N SER A 74 1.44 -17.26 -4.28
CA SER A 74 2.78 -16.65 -4.36
C SER A 74 3.04 -15.73 -3.15
N LEU A 75 4.31 -15.47 -2.83
CA LEU A 75 4.67 -14.56 -1.74
C LEU A 75 4.90 -13.16 -2.29
N ALA A 76 4.26 -12.17 -1.69
CA ALA A 76 4.51 -10.77 -1.98
C ALA A 76 5.68 -10.23 -1.13
N GLU A 77 6.47 -9.34 -1.72
CA GLU A 77 7.62 -8.70 -1.05
C GLU A 77 7.17 -7.61 -0.06
N THR A 78 6.18 -6.80 -0.45
CA THR A 78 5.59 -5.74 0.37
C THR A 78 4.15 -5.42 -0.03
N CYS A 79 3.33 -4.99 0.93
CA CYS A 79 2.01 -4.44 0.69
C CYS A 79 1.64 -3.43 1.78
N GLY A 80 1.70 -2.14 1.46
CA GLY A 80 1.41 -1.07 2.42
C GLY A 80 0.02 -1.17 3.05
N ASN A 81 -1.01 -1.59 2.30
CA ASN A 81 -2.36 -1.78 2.82
C ASN A 81 -2.44 -2.94 3.83
N GLY A 82 -1.81 -4.08 3.49
CA GLY A 82 -1.76 -5.24 4.35
C GLY A 82 -0.99 -4.99 5.64
N ILE A 83 0.12 -4.25 5.55
CA ILE A 83 0.91 -3.81 6.71
C ILE A 83 0.04 -2.99 7.68
N ARG A 84 -0.73 -2.00 7.20
CA ARG A 84 -1.64 -1.24 8.08
C ARG A 84 -2.66 -2.12 8.79
N CYS A 85 -3.23 -3.11 8.09
CA CYS A 85 -4.16 -4.08 8.68
C CYS A 85 -3.49 -4.93 9.77
N ALA A 86 -2.28 -5.43 9.50
CA ALA A 86 -1.48 -6.18 10.47
C ALA A 86 -1.18 -5.36 11.73
N ALA A 87 -0.79 -4.09 11.59
CA ALA A 87 -0.51 -3.21 12.70
C ALA A 87 -1.71 -3.07 13.66
N LEU A 88 -2.91 -2.84 13.12
CA LEU A 88 -4.11 -2.70 13.93
C LEU A 88 -4.51 -4.02 14.60
N SER A 89 -4.33 -5.16 13.94
CA SER A 89 -4.58 -6.46 14.57
C SER A 89 -3.64 -6.69 15.76
N ILE A 90 -2.34 -6.42 15.60
CA ILE A 90 -1.34 -6.51 16.68
C ILE A 90 -1.71 -5.59 17.85
N LEU A 91 -2.00 -4.32 17.56
CA LEU A 91 -2.37 -3.35 18.59
C LEU A 91 -3.63 -3.78 19.33
N LYS A 92 -4.66 -4.22 18.60
CA LYS A 92 -5.92 -4.65 19.18
C LYS A 92 -5.72 -5.83 20.14
N LYS A 93 -4.97 -6.86 19.71
CA LYS A 93 -4.64 -8.02 20.56
C LYS A 93 -3.84 -7.60 21.80
N HIS A 94 -2.90 -6.66 21.65
CA HIS A 94 -2.17 -6.09 22.78
C HIS A 94 -3.07 -5.38 23.77
N ARG A 95 -3.95 -4.48 23.33
CA ARG A 95 -4.88 -3.76 24.21
C ARG A 95 -5.85 -4.69 24.93
N GLU A 96 -6.36 -5.71 24.23
CA GLU A 96 -7.24 -6.73 24.82
C GLU A 96 -6.51 -7.50 25.95
N ALA A 97 -5.22 -7.77 25.79
CA ALA A 97 -4.41 -8.47 26.79
C ALA A 97 -3.86 -7.57 27.91
N THR A 98 -3.59 -6.29 27.64
CA THR A 98 -3.02 -5.32 28.59
C THR A 98 -3.82 -4.02 28.67
N PRO A 99 -5.10 -4.06 29.10
CA PRO A 99 -6.02 -2.91 29.04
C PRO A 99 -5.64 -1.74 29.95
N LYS A 100 -4.74 -1.97 30.93
CA LYS A 100 -4.24 -0.94 31.87
C LYS A 100 -2.93 -0.28 31.41
N VAL A 101 -2.32 -0.76 30.32
CA VAL A 101 -1.09 -0.20 29.77
C VAL A 101 -1.48 0.70 28.61
N GLU A 102 -1.32 2.02 28.79
CA GLU A 102 -1.33 2.92 27.64
C GLU A 102 -0.20 2.49 26.70
N LEU A 103 -0.56 2.09 25.48
CA LEU A 103 0.44 1.81 24.47
C LEU A 103 1.13 3.14 24.15
N PRO A 104 2.48 3.18 24.13
CA PRO A 104 3.22 4.39 23.77
C PRO A 104 2.71 4.96 22.44
N HIS A 105 2.79 6.28 22.29
CA HIS A 105 2.54 6.97 21.02
C HIS A 105 3.54 6.43 19.99
N GLY A 106 3.09 5.50 19.15
CA GLY A 106 3.94 4.77 18.24
C GLY A 106 4.39 3.45 18.85
N VAL A 107 3.93 2.35 18.25
CA VAL A 107 4.51 1.04 18.51
C VAL A 107 5.30 0.65 17.28
N GLU A 108 6.61 0.57 17.47
CA GLU A 108 7.53 0.17 16.43
C GLU A 108 7.72 -1.34 16.47
N PHE A 109 7.37 -2.01 15.37
CA PHE A 109 7.73 -3.40 15.15
C PHE A 109 8.55 -3.50 13.88
N ALA A 110 9.73 -4.10 13.98
CA ALA A 110 10.45 -4.54 12.80
C ALA A 110 9.92 -5.92 12.41
N LEU A 111 9.11 -6.01 11.36
CA LEU A 111 8.71 -7.29 10.79
C LEU A 111 9.58 -7.62 9.60
N LYS A 112 10.27 -8.75 9.66
CA LYS A 112 10.97 -9.30 8.49
C LYS A 112 9.92 -9.83 7.52
N SER A 113 9.65 -9.12 6.42
CA SER A 113 9.05 -9.74 5.23
C SER A 113 10.09 -10.67 4.60
N THR A 114 9.70 -11.45 3.60
CA THR A 114 10.63 -12.36 2.91
C THR A 114 11.86 -11.66 2.32
N GLN A 115 11.85 -10.33 2.16
CA GLN A 115 12.98 -9.56 1.62
C GLN A 115 13.22 -8.16 2.25
N ALA A 116 12.35 -7.64 3.12
CA ALA A 116 12.50 -6.31 3.73
C ALA A 116 12.09 -6.27 5.21
N SER A 117 12.73 -5.44 6.04
CA SER A 117 12.22 -5.07 7.36
C SER A 117 11.16 -3.99 7.19
N VAL A 118 9.92 -4.26 7.62
CA VAL A 118 8.86 -3.26 7.69
C VAL A 118 8.89 -2.65 9.09
N GLN A 119 8.93 -1.32 9.17
CA GLN A 119 8.88 -0.55 10.41
C GLN A 119 7.54 0.19 10.50
N PHE A 120 6.82 0.00 11.61
CA PHE A 120 5.60 0.75 11.90
C PHE A 120 5.99 2.01 12.68
N ILE A 121 5.63 3.18 12.17
CA ILE A 121 6.03 4.45 12.81
C ILE A 121 4.97 4.90 13.83
N GLY A 122 3.74 4.38 13.74
CA GLY A 122 2.76 4.50 14.82
C GLY A 122 1.31 4.57 14.37
N ILE A 123 0.42 4.82 15.33
CA ILE A 123 -0.99 5.11 15.10
C ILE A 123 -1.20 6.59 15.35
N LEU A 124 -1.62 7.30 14.31
CA LEU A 124 -2.04 8.68 14.42
C LEU A 124 -3.48 8.66 14.94
N GLU A 125 -3.59 8.80 16.27
CA GLU A 125 -4.78 9.02 17.09
C GLU A 125 -6.03 8.13 16.84
N GLU A 126 -6.40 7.32 17.85
CA GLU A 126 -7.78 6.92 18.08
C GLU A 126 -8.38 7.88 19.14
N ARG A 127 -8.52 9.17 18.81
CA ARG A 127 -9.15 10.12 19.75
C ARG A 127 -10.66 10.12 19.58
N ALA A 128 -11.34 9.47 20.54
CA ALA A 128 -12.69 9.71 21.09
C ALA A 128 -13.87 10.11 20.16
N SER A 129 -13.74 10.10 18.83
CA SER A 129 -14.70 10.73 17.90
C SER A 129 -15.23 9.79 16.82
N GLY A 130 -15.06 8.48 16.97
CA GLY A 130 -15.61 7.49 16.03
C GLY A 130 -14.97 7.51 14.63
N SER A 131 -13.85 8.21 14.44
CA SER A 131 -13.03 8.15 13.23
C SER A 131 -12.19 6.86 13.17
N MET A 132 -11.93 6.37 11.95
CA MET A 132 -11.09 5.17 11.77
C MET A 132 -9.63 5.47 12.16
N PRO A 133 -8.94 4.56 12.86
CA PRO A 133 -7.54 4.79 13.23
C PRO A 133 -6.67 4.88 11.97
N LEU A 134 -5.83 5.92 11.89
CA LEU A 134 -4.79 6.00 10.87
C LEU A 134 -3.54 5.27 11.34
N VAL A 135 -3.01 4.42 10.46
CA VAL A 135 -1.73 3.74 10.69
C VAL A 135 -0.68 4.35 9.79
N ALA A 136 0.43 4.79 10.38
CA ALA A 136 1.61 5.28 9.69
C ALA A 136 2.65 4.15 9.54
N VAL A 137 3.15 3.99 8.33
CA VAL A 137 4.11 2.95 7.94
C VAL A 137 5.35 3.61 7.33
N ASP A 138 6.52 3.11 7.69
CA ASP A 138 7.79 3.41 7.01
C ASP A 138 7.82 2.68 5.66
N MET A 139 7.95 3.44 4.59
CA MET A 139 7.96 2.93 3.21
C MET A 139 9.37 2.93 2.61
N GLY A 140 10.40 3.20 3.43
CA GLY A 140 11.79 3.27 3.03
C GLY A 140 12.10 4.50 2.20
N LYS A 141 13.18 4.41 1.40
CA LYS A 141 13.63 5.46 0.49
C LYS A 141 13.31 5.10 -0.95
N ALA A 142 13.01 6.12 -1.75
CA ALA A 142 12.79 5.97 -3.18
C ALA A 142 14.08 6.22 -3.97
N LYS A 143 14.23 5.53 -5.10
CA LYS A 143 15.12 5.94 -6.20
C LYS A 143 14.31 6.61 -7.29
N VAL A 144 14.76 7.74 -7.81
CA VAL A 144 14.00 8.55 -8.78
C VAL A 144 14.77 8.75 -10.07
N ASN A 145 14.10 8.59 -11.21
CA ASN A 145 14.61 8.87 -12.55
C ASN A 145 16.01 8.27 -12.77
N GLU A 146 17.04 9.10 -12.96
CA GLU A 146 18.43 8.68 -13.27
C GLU A 146 19.07 7.79 -12.20
N GLU A 147 18.53 7.75 -10.97
CA GLU A 147 18.94 6.79 -9.95
C GLU A 147 18.51 5.35 -10.28
N ASN A 148 17.60 5.19 -11.23
CA ASN A 148 17.17 3.91 -11.77
C ASN A 148 18.01 3.57 -13.02
N PRO A 149 18.57 2.35 -13.10
CA PRO A 149 19.41 1.96 -14.23
C PRO A 149 18.66 1.95 -15.57
N ASP A 150 17.35 1.69 -15.53
CA ASP A 150 16.50 1.53 -16.72
C ASP A 150 15.97 2.88 -17.26
N TYR A 151 16.32 4.01 -16.64
CA TYR A 151 15.65 5.30 -16.92
C TYR A 151 15.85 5.80 -18.35
N ARG A 152 17.07 5.70 -18.89
CA ARG A 152 17.37 6.19 -20.25
C ARG A 152 16.60 5.42 -21.31
N GLU A 153 16.58 4.11 -21.19
CA GLU A 153 15.85 3.22 -22.09
C GLU A 153 14.33 3.39 -21.92
N ALA A 154 13.86 3.67 -20.69
CA ALA A 154 12.47 3.97 -20.42
C ALA A 154 11.98 5.22 -21.17
N GLN A 155 12.84 6.24 -21.36
CA GLN A 155 12.47 7.44 -22.12
C GLN A 155 12.07 7.12 -23.56
N GLU A 156 12.85 6.31 -24.27
CA GLU A 156 12.51 5.91 -25.64
C GLU A 156 11.31 4.97 -25.69
N PHE A 157 11.23 4.01 -24.75
CA PHE A 157 10.06 3.11 -24.67
C PHE A 157 8.74 3.88 -24.46
N ILE A 158 8.72 4.83 -23.52
CA ILE A 158 7.51 5.63 -23.24
C ILE A 158 7.15 6.49 -24.45
N LYS A 159 8.13 7.02 -25.17
CA LYS A 159 7.91 7.79 -26.41
C LYS A 159 7.28 6.95 -27.52
N GLU A 160 7.74 5.70 -27.71
CA GLU A 160 7.12 4.76 -28.65
C GLU A 160 5.66 4.48 -28.28
N VAL A 161 5.39 4.20 -26.99
CA VAL A 161 4.02 3.95 -26.51
C VAL A 161 3.14 5.20 -26.63
N ALA A 162 3.67 6.39 -26.34
CA ALA A 162 2.96 7.66 -26.51
C ALA A 162 2.58 7.90 -27.97
N ALA A 163 3.49 7.62 -28.92
CA ALA A 163 3.21 7.72 -30.34
C ALA A 163 2.14 6.70 -30.80
N GLU A 164 2.26 5.44 -30.36
CA GLU A 164 1.29 4.39 -30.67
C GLU A 164 -0.13 4.74 -30.19
N LEU A 165 -0.24 5.20 -28.95
CA LEU A 165 -1.52 5.55 -28.33
C LEU A 165 -2.09 6.89 -28.81
N LYS A 166 -1.32 7.64 -29.61
CA LYS A 166 -1.59 9.04 -30.01
C LYS A 166 -1.80 9.94 -28.80
N MET A 167 -0.92 9.81 -27.81
CA MET A 167 -0.97 10.49 -26.52
C MET A 167 0.36 11.18 -26.20
N PRO A 168 0.67 12.31 -26.88
CA PRO A 168 1.91 13.04 -26.61
C PRO A 168 2.01 13.55 -25.17
N ASP A 169 0.89 13.73 -24.47
CA ASP A 169 0.86 14.18 -23.07
C ASP A 169 1.61 13.25 -22.10
N LEU A 170 1.77 11.96 -22.45
CA LEU A 170 2.58 11.03 -21.66
C LEU A 170 4.06 11.43 -21.60
N MET A 171 4.54 12.20 -22.58
CA MET A 171 5.90 12.70 -22.63
C MET A 171 6.09 14.03 -21.90
N ARG A 172 5.00 14.69 -21.47
CA ARG A 172 5.07 16.03 -20.87
C ARG A 172 5.69 15.97 -19.47
N GLU A 173 5.14 15.13 -18.62
CA GLU A 173 5.54 15.05 -17.22
C GLU A 173 5.32 13.63 -16.70
N TRP A 174 6.43 12.92 -16.49
CA TRP A 174 6.42 11.58 -15.91
C TRP A 174 7.66 11.35 -15.05
N THR A 175 7.60 10.34 -14.19
CA THR A 175 8.69 9.99 -13.29
C THR A 175 8.77 8.48 -13.11
N LEU A 176 9.99 7.94 -13.15
CA LEU A 176 10.28 6.57 -12.75
C LEU A 176 10.69 6.55 -11.29
N VAL A 177 9.93 5.83 -10.47
CA VAL A 177 10.17 5.71 -9.03
C VAL A 177 10.35 4.24 -8.66
N SER A 178 11.32 3.94 -7.79
CA SER A 178 11.50 2.60 -7.22
C SER A 178 11.47 2.65 -5.70
N LEU A 179 10.58 1.87 -5.09
CA LEU A 179 10.35 1.73 -3.63
C LEU A 179 10.51 0.26 -3.19
N GLY A 180 11.42 -0.46 -3.84
CA GLY A 180 11.51 -1.94 -3.79
C GLY A 180 10.78 -2.59 -4.97
N ASN A 181 9.67 -2.00 -5.42
CA ASN A 181 9.04 -2.25 -6.70
C ASN A 181 9.04 -0.99 -7.57
N ARG A 182 8.89 -1.15 -8.90
CA ARG A 182 8.96 -0.05 -9.87
C ARG A 182 7.59 0.60 -10.12
N HIS A 183 7.61 1.91 -10.33
CA HIS A 183 6.45 2.75 -10.57
C HIS A 183 6.73 3.76 -11.69
N LEU A 184 5.85 3.83 -12.68
CA LEU A 184 5.79 4.95 -13.62
C LEU A 184 4.62 5.85 -13.24
N VAL A 185 4.88 7.13 -13.01
CA VAL A 185 3.86 8.12 -12.63
C VAL A 185 3.78 9.17 -13.72
N PHE A 186 2.57 9.40 -14.26
CA PHE A 186 2.30 10.39 -15.31
C PHE A 186 1.36 11.48 -14.79
N SER A 187 1.79 12.74 -14.86
CA SER A 187 0.98 13.91 -14.48
C SER A 187 0.21 14.43 -15.69
N LEU A 188 -1.12 14.28 -15.68
CA LEU A 188 -2.01 14.57 -16.81
C LEU A 188 -3.10 15.57 -16.41
N ASP A 189 -3.61 16.31 -17.41
CA ASP A 189 -4.68 17.28 -17.19
C ASP A 189 -6.04 16.61 -16.89
N LYS A 190 -6.20 15.37 -17.36
CA LYS A 190 -7.38 14.54 -17.12
C LYS A 190 -6.96 13.11 -16.84
N VAL A 191 -7.58 12.52 -15.81
CA VAL A 191 -7.36 11.13 -15.41
C VAL A 191 -8.69 10.42 -15.24
N SER A 192 -8.74 9.12 -15.57
CA SER A 192 -9.93 8.30 -15.44
C SER A 192 -9.60 6.82 -15.43
N ARG A 193 -10.55 5.99 -14.97
CA ARG A 193 -10.48 4.52 -15.06
C ARG A 193 -10.30 4.01 -16.49
N GLU A 194 -11.00 4.63 -17.44
CA GLU A 194 -10.89 4.28 -18.86
C GLU A 194 -9.47 4.55 -19.38
N LEU A 195 -8.89 5.69 -18.98
CA LEU A 195 -7.58 6.09 -19.43
C LEU A 195 -6.48 5.17 -18.89
N ILE A 196 -6.53 4.81 -17.60
CA ILE A 196 -5.54 3.88 -17.03
C ILE A 196 -5.66 2.47 -17.63
N ARG A 197 -6.87 2.01 -17.96
CA ARG A 197 -7.08 0.73 -18.66
C ARG A 197 -6.53 0.73 -20.08
N LYS A 198 -6.51 1.89 -20.74
CA LYS A 198 -5.91 2.05 -22.07
C LYS A 198 -4.38 2.06 -22.00
N ILE A 199 -3.80 2.81 -21.06
CA ILE A 199 -2.35 3.05 -20.98
C ILE A 199 -1.62 1.94 -20.22
N GLY A 200 -2.15 1.53 -19.07
CA GLY A 200 -1.52 0.63 -18.13
C GLY A 200 -0.97 -0.65 -18.76
N PRO A 201 -1.77 -1.43 -19.51
CA PRO A 201 -1.28 -2.64 -20.17
C PRO A 201 -0.13 -2.41 -21.14
N ARG A 202 -0.05 -1.24 -21.78
CA ARG A 202 0.99 -0.95 -22.79
C ARG A 202 2.33 -0.59 -22.17
N LEU A 203 2.32 -0.03 -20.96
CA LEU A 203 3.54 0.34 -20.23
C LEU A 203 3.99 -0.74 -19.24
N GLN A 204 3.05 -1.57 -18.76
CA GLN A 204 3.31 -2.57 -17.72
C GLN A 204 4.42 -3.55 -18.13
N THR A 205 4.43 -4.01 -19.38
CA THR A 205 5.35 -5.07 -19.83
C THR A 205 6.28 -4.53 -20.91
N SER A 206 7.59 -4.70 -20.72
CA SER A 206 8.61 -4.30 -21.69
C SER A 206 9.85 -5.19 -21.58
N LYS A 207 10.84 -4.97 -22.43
CA LYS A 207 12.16 -5.61 -22.28
C LYS A 207 12.97 -5.07 -21.09
N LEU A 208 12.55 -3.91 -20.53
CA LEU A 208 13.24 -3.22 -19.44
C LEU A 208 12.84 -3.77 -18.07
N TRP A 209 11.63 -4.32 -17.96
CA TRP A 209 11.09 -4.85 -16.72
C TRP A 209 10.09 -5.96 -16.96
N ASP A 210 10.14 -6.97 -16.09
CA ASP A 210 9.14 -8.04 -16.01
C ASP A 210 7.92 -7.56 -15.20
N GLY A 211 7.34 -6.45 -15.65
CA GLY A 211 6.22 -5.78 -15.01
C GLY A 211 6.59 -4.50 -14.23
N ILE A 212 5.76 -3.46 -14.37
CA ILE A 212 5.82 -2.20 -13.63
C ILE A 212 4.43 -1.73 -13.21
N ASN A 213 4.32 -0.98 -12.11
CA ASN A 213 3.08 -0.31 -11.73
C ASN A 213 2.96 1.02 -12.49
N VAL A 214 1.83 1.27 -13.13
CA VAL A 214 1.60 2.50 -13.92
C VAL A 214 0.55 3.35 -13.21
N HIS A 215 0.83 4.63 -13.03
CA HIS A 215 -0.03 5.58 -12.33
C HIS A 215 -0.28 6.78 -13.23
N ILE A 216 -1.53 7.20 -13.34
CA ILE A 216 -1.90 8.50 -13.90
C ILE A 216 -2.45 9.36 -12.78
N ILE A 217 -1.99 10.61 -12.70
CA ILE A 217 -2.36 11.53 -11.64
C ILE A 217 -2.77 12.89 -12.17
N ARG A 218 -3.56 13.58 -11.35
CA ARG A 218 -3.94 14.98 -11.57
C ARG A 218 -4.00 15.71 -10.24
N SER A 219 -3.41 16.90 -10.18
CA SER A 219 -3.55 17.79 -9.02
C SER A 219 -5.00 18.24 -8.83
N LYS A 220 -5.45 18.28 -7.58
CA LYS A 220 -6.76 18.77 -7.16
C LYS A 220 -6.58 19.95 -6.21
N PRO A 221 -7.45 20.98 -6.31
CA PRO A 221 -7.48 22.01 -5.28
C PRO A 221 -7.86 21.38 -3.93
N VAL A 222 -7.16 21.80 -2.87
CA VAL A 222 -7.48 21.40 -1.49
C VAL A 222 -8.69 22.21 -1.03
N THR A 223 -9.79 21.53 -0.71
CA THR A 223 -11.01 22.19 -0.19
C THR A 223 -10.99 22.27 1.33
N GLU A 224 -11.87 23.11 1.91
CA GLU A 224 -12.06 23.15 3.37
C GLU A 224 -12.45 21.78 3.96
N ALA A 225 -13.22 20.99 3.21
CA ALA A 225 -13.59 19.64 3.60
C ALA A 225 -12.37 18.72 3.67
N ASP A 226 -11.44 18.86 2.71
CA ASP A 226 -10.18 18.11 2.70
C ASP A 226 -9.29 18.48 3.88
N THR A 227 -9.14 19.78 4.17
CA THR A 227 -8.38 20.26 5.32
C THR A 227 -9.00 19.77 6.63
N LYS A 228 -10.33 19.78 6.75
CA LYS A 228 -11.03 19.26 7.94
C LYS A 228 -10.81 17.76 8.10
N ALA A 229 -10.91 16.99 7.01
CA ALA A 229 -10.65 15.55 7.02
C ALA A 229 -9.19 15.24 7.39
N ALA A 230 -8.22 15.97 6.82
CA ALA A 230 -6.80 15.83 7.16
C ALA A 230 -6.54 16.19 8.63
N LYS A 231 -7.09 17.29 9.14
CA LYS A 231 -6.97 17.65 10.57
C LYS A 231 -7.57 16.59 11.48
N ALA A 232 -8.73 16.02 11.12
CA ALA A 232 -9.35 14.95 11.88
C ALA A 232 -8.55 13.64 11.83
N ALA A 233 -7.82 13.39 10.75
CA ALA A 233 -7.06 12.16 10.52
C ALA A 233 -5.61 12.21 11.03
N LEU A 234 -4.96 13.37 10.89
CA LEU A 234 -3.51 13.55 11.11
C LEU A 234 -3.20 14.52 12.24
N SER A 235 -4.20 15.24 12.76
CA SER A 235 -4.01 16.39 13.65
C SER A 235 -3.08 17.47 13.05
N GLN A 236 -2.97 17.49 11.73
CA GLN A 236 -2.14 18.39 10.92
C GLN A 236 -2.88 18.77 9.63
N SER A 237 -2.43 19.84 8.98
CA SER A 237 -2.95 20.20 7.65
C SER A 237 -2.36 19.31 6.56
N MET A 238 -2.96 19.37 5.38
CA MET A 238 -2.50 18.79 4.13
C MET A 238 -2.53 19.91 3.10
N ASP A 239 -1.42 20.07 2.37
CA ASP A 239 -1.22 21.25 1.51
C ASP A 239 -1.45 20.94 0.04
N GLU A 240 -1.33 19.66 -0.33
CA GLU A 240 -1.51 19.20 -1.70
C GLU A 240 -2.41 17.96 -1.75
N LEU A 241 -3.14 17.84 -2.86
CA LEU A 241 -4.05 16.72 -3.10
C LEU A 241 -3.95 16.28 -4.55
N TYR A 242 -3.82 14.98 -4.77
CA TYR A 242 -3.77 14.38 -6.09
C TYR A 242 -4.85 13.31 -6.23
N GLU A 243 -5.52 13.28 -7.38
CA GLU A 243 -6.31 12.12 -7.81
C GLU A 243 -5.42 11.18 -8.59
N ALA A 244 -5.48 9.88 -8.27
CA ALA A 244 -4.63 8.86 -8.87
C ALA A 244 -5.42 7.61 -9.29
N TYR A 245 -5.04 7.05 -10.43
CA TYR A 245 -5.48 5.75 -10.90
C TYR A 245 -4.28 4.88 -11.22
N VAL A 246 -4.38 3.59 -10.92
CA VAL A 246 -3.26 2.65 -11.01
C VAL A 246 -3.62 1.42 -11.85
N TRP A 247 -2.65 0.99 -12.65
CA TRP A 247 -2.56 -0.35 -13.21
C TRP A 247 -1.38 -1.08 -12.56
N GLU A 248 -1.67 -2.00 -11.66
CA GLU A 248 -0.67 -2.73 -10.88
C GLU A 248 -0.11 -3.92 -11.64
N ARG A 249 1.21 -4.14 -11.47
CA ARG A 249 1.92 -5.31 -11.98
C ARG A 249 1.21 -6.60 -11.56
N GLY A 250 0.76 -7.38 -12.55
CA GLY A 250 0.13 -8.68 -12.32
C GLY A 250 -1.30 -8.65 -11.76
N ALA A 251 -1.83 -7.49 -11.37
CA ALA A 251 -3.19 -7.37 -10.81
C ALA A 251 -4.13 -6.53 -11.68
N GLY A 252 -3.59 -5.72 -12.61
CA GLY A 252 -4.39 -4.84 -13.45
C GLY A 252 -4.90 -3.62 -12.69
N GLU A 253 -6.09 -3.13 -13.01
CA GLU A 253 -6.65 -1.97 -12.34
C GLU A 253 -7.09 -2.30 -10.89
N THR A 254 -6.42 -1.70 -9.91
CA THR A 254 -6.77 -1.85 -8.49
C THR A 254 -7.43 -0.59 -7.92
N GLN A 255 -8.04 -0.72 -6.74
CA GLN A 255 -8.70 0.41 -6.07
C GLN A 255 -7.72 1.26 -5.26
N ALA A 256 -6.60 0.69 -4.80
CA ALA A 256 -5.61 1.41 -4.01
C ALA A 256 -4.25 0.68 -4.04
N CYS A 257 -3.16 1.44 -4.19
CA CYS A 257 -1.79 0.95 -4.15
C CYS A 257 -0.97 1.77 -3.14
N GLY A 258 -0.51 1.15 -2.06
CA GLY A 258 0.25 1.86 -1.00
C GLY A 258 1.57 2.44 -1.50
N SER A 259 2.44 1.60 -2.10
CA SER A 259 3.68 2.09 -2.71
C SER A 259 3.42 3.01 -3.91
N GLY A 260 2.28 2.84 -4.58
CA GLY A 260 1.79 3.75 -5.62
C GLY A 260 1.56 5.17 -5.11
N ALA A 261 0.83 5.33 -4.00
CA ALA A 261 0.63 6.64 -3.40
C ALA A 261 1.94 7.29 -2.96
N CYS A 262 2.89 6.50 -2.44
CA CYS A 262 4.25 7.00 -2.16
C CYS A 262 4.96 7.46 -3.43
N ALA A 263 4.88 6.69 -4.51
CA ALA A 263 5.49 7.07 -5.80
C ALA A 263 4.87 8.36 -6.36
N VAL A 264 3.57 8.58 -6.18
CA VAL A 264 2.90 9.84 -6.53
C VAL A 264 3.48 11.01 -5.75
N ALA A 265 3.62 10.92 -4.43
CA ALA A 265 4.22 12.00 -3.65
C ALA A 265 5.69 12.25 -4.05
N VAL A 266 6.45 11.17 -4.26
CA VAL A 266 7.85 11.25 -4.69
C VAL A 266 7.99 11.92 -6.06
N SER A 267 7.10 11.65 -7.02
CA SER A 267 7.16 12.31 -8.33
C SER A 267 6.97 13.82 -8.20
N GLN A 268 6.14 14.26 -7.25
CA GLN A 268 5.93 15.69 -7.01
C GLN A 268 7.13 16.34 -6.32
N TRP A 269 7.73 15.68 -5.33
CA TRP A 269 8.96 16.20 -4.71
C TRP A 269 10.13 16.25 -5.68
N ALA A 270 10.19 15.32 -6.64
CA ALA A 270 11.21 15.29 -7.68
C ALA A 270 11.09 16.46 -8.67
N SER A 271 9.90 17.01 -8.86
CA SER A 271 9.68 18.22 -9.68
C SER A 271 10.24 19.50 -9.04
N GLY A 272 10.52 19.47 -7.73
CA GLY A 272 10.98 20.63 -6.96
C GLY A 272 9.87 21.62 -6.59
N LEU A 273 8.61 21.33 -6.90
CA LEU A 273 7.47 22.23 -6.67
C LEU A 273 6.72 21.97 -5.35
N SER A 274 7.01 20.85 -4.68
CA SER A 274 6.28 20.39 -3.49
C SER A 274 7.18 20.33 -2.25
N ASP A 275 6.65 20.77 -1.11
CA ASP A 275 7.32 20.62 0.19
C ASP A 275 7.08 19.19 0.73
N ARG A 276 8.15 18.40 0.77
CA ARG A 276 8.10 17.02 1.26
C ARG A 276 7.77 16.88 2.74
N SER A 277 8.06 17.92 3.54
CA SER A 277 7.79 17.92 4.97
C SER A 277 6.30 18.08 5.29
N SER A 278 5.53 18.62 4.34
CA SER A 278 4.07 18.71 4.39
C SER A 278 3.39 17.42 3.92
N TRP A 279 2.18 17.19 4.42
CA TRP A 279 1.37 16.05 3.98
C TRP A 279 0.79 16.28 2.59
N ILE A 280 1.01 15.29 1.71
CA ILE A 280 0.33 15.16 0.42
C ILE A 280 -0.78 14.13 0.56
N GLY A 281 -2.00 14.49 0.16
CA GLY A 281 -3.11 13.55 -0.01
C GLY A 281 -3.08 12.90 -1.39
N VAL A 282 -3.31 11.60 -1.44
CA VAL A 282 -3.50 10.84 -2.69
C VAL A 282 -4.85 10.14 -2.64
N ASP A 283 -5.80 10.66 -3.43
CA ASP A 283 -7.12 10.08 -3.64
C ASP A 283 -7.06 9.00 -4.71
N MET A 284 -7.29 7.75 -4.30
CA MET A 284 -7.52 6.62 -5.21
C MET A 284 -8.97 6.13 -5.09
N PRO A 285 -9.49 5.32 -6.04
CA PRO A 285 -10.86 4.79 -5.98
C PRO A 285 -11.24 4.08 -4.66
N GLY A 286 -10.25 3.54 -3.96
CA GLY A 286 -10.36 2.86 -2.67
C GLY A 286 -10.37 3.78 -1.45
N GLY A 287 -9.97 5.04 -1.61
CA GLY A 287 -9.89 6.04 -0.55
C GLY A 287 -8.55 6.79 -0.54
N ARG A 288 -8.45 7.78 0.35
CA ARG A 288 -7.27 8.63 0.51
C ARG A 288 -6.15 7.94 1.29
N LEU A 289 -4.92 8.19 0.88
CA LEU A 289 -3.70 7.99 1.67
C LEU A 289 -3.00 9.34 1.86
N TYR A 290 -2.20 9.45 2.92
CA TYR A 290 -1.43 10.64 3.25
C TYR A 290 0.05 10.29 3.27
N ILE A 291 0.86 11.04 2.55
CA ILE A 291 2.28 10.79 2.39
C ILE A 291 3.07 12.01 2.83
N LYS A 292 4.17 11.79 3.55
CA LYS A 292 5.17 12.83 3.83
C LYS A 292 6.57 12.24 3.90
N GLN A 293 7.57 13.10 3.83
CA GLN A 293 8.96 12.75 4.07
C GLN A 293 9.63 13.93 4.79
N ALA A 294 10.10 13.75 6.02
CA ALA A 294 10.61 14.87 6.83
C ALA A 294 11.80 15.58 6.16
N SER A 295 12.70 14.83 5.55
CA SER A 295 13.80 15.33 4.71
C SER A 295 14.12 14.34 3.59
N ALA A 296 14.94 14.74 2.61
CA ALA A 296 15.35 13.84 1.52
C ALA A 296 16.13 12.60 2.02
N ASP A 297 16.77 12.72 3.18
CA ASP A 297 17.55 11.65 3.80
C ASP A 297 16.72 10.75 4.73
N ASP A 298 15.46 11.09 4.98
CA ASP A 298 14.56 10.29 5.81
C ASP A 298 13.77 9.27 4.97
N SER A 299 13.16 8.30 5.66
CA SER A 299 12.20 7.40 5.05
C SER A 299 10.87 8.10 4.76
N ILE A 300 10.16 7.55 3.78
CA ILE A 300 8.84 8.01 3.38
C ILE A 300 7.82 7.45 4.36
N THR A 301 7.00 8.32 4.95
CA THR A 301 5.89 7.91 5.80
C THR A 301 4.61 7.86 4.99
N MET A 302 3.92 6.71 5.00
CA MET A 302 2.57 6.56 4.46
C MET A 302 1.58 6.33 5.60
N ALA A 303 0.57 7.19 5.70
CA ALA A 303 -0.54 7.06 6.64
C ALA A 303 -1.85 6.80 5.91
N GLY A 304 -2.70 5.95 6.49
CA GLY A 304 -4.02 5.68 5.94
C GLY A 304 -4.88 4.80 6.86
N PRO A 305 -6.17 4.67 6.57
CA PRO A 305 -7.06 3.85 7.37
C PRO A 305 -6.86 2.36 7.09
N ALA A 306 -7.25 1.55 8.07
CA ALA A 306 -7.51 0.13 7.93
C ALA A 306 -8.67 -0.27 8.87
N LYS A 307 -9.44 -1.28 8.48
CA LYS A 307 -10.66 -1.67 9.20
C LYS A 307 -10.81 -3.18 9.28
N LEU A 308 -11.25 -3.66 10.44
CA LEU A 308 -11.74 -5.02 10.63
C LEU A 308 -13.17 -5.11 10.08
N SER A 309 -13.39 -6.01 9.12
CA SER A 309 -14.71 -6.31 8.57
C SER A 309 -15.45 -7.32 9.46
N PHE A 310 -14.87 -8.50 9.67
CA PHE A 310 -15.44 -9.57 10.48
C PHE A 310 -14.36 -10.55 10.95
N ARG A 311 -14.72 -11.46 11.85
CA ARG A 311 -13.88 -12.59 12.31
C ARG A 311 -14.58 -13.90 11.98
N GLY A 312 -13.82 -14.96 11.78
CA GLY A 312 -14.40 -16.26 11.45
C GLY A 312 -13.44 -17.42 11.60
N LYS A 313 -13.96 -18.60 11.27
CA LYS A 313 -13.20 -19.85 11.18
C LYS A 313 -13.50 -20.54 9.85
N VAL A 314 -12.50 -21.17 9.25
CA VAL A 314 -12.65 -21.90 7.99
C VAL A 314 -11.89 -23.22 8.05
N GLN A 315 -12.44 -24.27 7.43
CA GLN A 315 -11.77 -25.56 7.30
C GLN A 315 -10.77 -25.51 6.13
N ILE A 316 -9.55 -25.96 6.40
CA ILE A 316 -8.39 -25.99 5.49
C ILE A 316 -7.65 -27.33 5.59
#